data_AF-A0A7S2TXR9-F1
#
_entry.id   AF-A0A7S2TXR9-F1
#
_cell.length_a   1.000
_cell.length_b   1.000
_cell.length_c   1.000
_cell.angle_alpha   90.00
_cell.angle_beta   90.00
_cell.angle_gamma   90.00
#
_symmetry.space_group_name_H-M   'P 1'
#
loop_
_entity.id
_entity.type
_entity.pdbx_description
1 polymer ?
#
loop_
_entity_poly.entity_id
_entity_poly.type
_entity_poly.pdbx_seq_one_letter_code
_entity_poly.pdbx_strand_id
1 'polypeptide(L)'
;QARAMPLLKTNERSNTGGPVLAADEKIHFSCAATWHGSDKKAVGEGKVFITNKAVAWFPANTQDSGFVLDYHTLSMHAVSTDKDHFPSSCVYCHIGFDGDDFYLVPAEESDVKTVYDTICTCSALNPDPEEEEEANNELFTAMMGGMLSGGSGAATEGKQGQNGANGIADPTEELSEAVENMKVEEGKDKES
;
A
#
# COMPACT_ATOMS: atom_id res chain seq x y z
N GLN A 1 -6.06 -0.04 -21.05
CA GLN A 1 -6.48 0.93 -20.01
C GLN A 1 -5.31 1.87 -19.76
N ALA A 2 -5.54 3.19 -19.73
CA ALA A 2 -4.54 4.11 -19.19
C ALA A 2 -4.51 3.89 -17.67
N ARG A 3 -3.42 3.35 -17.12
CA ARG A 3 -3.24 3.32 -15.66
C ARG A 3 -3.28 4.76 -15.17
N ALA A 4 -4.20 5.06 -14.27
CA ALA A 4 -4.27 6.37 -13.62
C ALA A 4 -2.91 6.65 -12.96
N MET A 5 -2.39 7.87 -13.14
CA MET A 5 -1.20 8.31 -12.41
C MET A 5 -1.50 8.21 -10.92
N PRO A 6 -0.77 7.40 -10.15
CA PRO A 6 -1.31 6.94 -8.88
C PRO A 6 -1.22 8.01 -7.79
N LEU A 7 -0.27 8.95 -7.91
CA LEU A 7 -0.13 10.16 -7.09
C LEU A 7 -0.28 11.41 -7.96
N LEU A 8 -1.35 12.17 -7.74
CA LEU A 8 -1.62 13.39 -8.49
C LEU A 8 -0.96 14.59 -7.80
N LYS A 9 -0.03 15.25 -8.50
CA LYS A 9 0.48 16.55 -8.10
C LYS A 9 -0.54 17.63 -8.41
N THR A 10 -0.85 18.50 -7.46
CA THR A 10 -1.80 19.60 -7.65
C THR A 10 -1.32 20.90 -7.02
N ASN A 11 -1.62 22.02 -7.70
CA ASN A 11 -1.47 23.36 -7.13
C ASN A 11 -2.84 23.98 -6.77
N GLU A 12 -3.93 23.29 -7.13
CA GLU A 12 -5.27 23.77 -6.89
C GLU A 12 -5.63 23.58 -5.42
N ARG A 13 -6.10 24.66 -4.79
CA ARG A 13 -6.46 24.71 -3.37
C ARG A 13 -7.78 25.42 -3.22
N SER A 14 -8.59 24.96 -2.26
CA SER A 14 -9.76 25.69 -1.81
C SER A 14 -9.37 26.95 -1.04
N ASN A 15 -10.35 27.81 -0.73
CA ASN A 15 -10.14 29.04 0.03
C ASN A 15 -9.57 28.82 1.44
N THR A 16 -9.64 27.60 1.96
CA THR A 16 -9.06 27.21 3.26
C THR A 16 -7.66 26.62 3.14
N GLY A 17 -7.06 26.63 1.94
CA GLY A 17 -5.73 26.10 1.66
C GLY A 17 -5.65 24.57 1.55
N GLY A 18 -6.78 23.87 1.59
CA GLY A 18 -6.90 22.42 1.48
C GLY A 18 -7.40 21.97 0.09
N PRO A 19 -7.84 20.71 -0.06
CA PRO A 19 -8.33 20.22 -1.35
C PRO A 19 -9.59 20.94 -1.81
N VAL A 20 -9.79 20.99 -3.13
CA VAL A 20 -11.09 21.32 -3.73
C VAL A 20 -11.93 20.05 -3.75
N LEU A 21 -13.05 20.07 -3.04
CA LEU A 21 -13.89 18.89 -2.83
C LEU A 21 -14.94 18.75 -3.93
N ALA A 22 -15.20 17.52 -4.37
CA ALA A 22 -16.37 17.21 -5.17
C ALA A 22 -17.68 17.36 -4.35
N ALA A 23 -18.84 17.38 -5.01
CA ALA A 23 -20.13 17.64 -4.37
C ALA A 23 -20.51 16.62 -3.26
N ASP A 24 -20.04 15.38 -3.38
CA ASP A 24 -20.26 14.27 -2.45
C ASP A 24 -19.00 13.94 -1.60
N GLU A 25 -17.99 14.79 -1.68
CA GLU A 25 -16.73 14.61 -0.96
C GLU A 25 -16.70 15.46 0.32
N LYS A 26 -16.23 14.86 1.41
CA LYS A 26 -16.13 15.51 2.72
C LYS A 26 -14.82 15.17 3.40
N ILE A 27 -14.28 16.13 4.14
CA ILE A 27 -13.10 15.91 5.00
C ILE A 27 -13.56 15.19 6.27
N HIS A 28 -12.95 14.04 6.55
CA HIS A 28 -13.16 13.26 7.78
C HIS A 28 -12.16 13.66 8.86
N PHE A 29 -10.91 13.93 8.48
CA PHE A 29 -9.86 14.33 9.41
C PHE A 29 -8.83 15.22 8.71
N SER A 30 -8.19 16.11 9.46
CA SER A 30 -7.05 16.88 8.97
C SER A 30 -6.12 17.27 10.11
N CYS A 31 -4.81 17.15 9.92
CA CYS A 31 -3.80 17.56 10.90
C CYS A 31 -2.55 18.10 10.19
N ALA A 32 -1.71 18.83 10.92
CA ALA A 32 -0.38 19.17 10.42
C ALA A 32 0.44 17.88 10.28
N ALA A 33 1.14 17.73 9.16
CA ALA A 33 1.95 16.55 8.88
C ALA A 33 3.05 16.86 7.87
N THR A 34 4.18 16.18 8.01
CA THR A 34 5.28 16.19 7.07
C THR A 34 5.16 15.00 6.14
N TRP A 35 5.28 15.24 4.84
CA TRP A 35 5.33 14.18 3.84
C TRP A 35 6.79 13.76 3.63
N HIS A 36 7.07 12.46 3.73
CA HIS A 36 8.38 11.90 3.41
C HIS A 36 8.25 10.95 2.22
N GLY A 37 9.20 11.02 1.29
CA GLY A 37 9.27 10.09 0.16
C GLY A 37 9.78 8.70 0.57
N SER A 38 9.92 7.81 -0.41
CA SER A 38 10.43 6.44 -0.24
C SER A 38 11.86 6.42 0.32
N ASP A 39 12.66 7.44 0.03
CA ASP A 39 14.01 7.64 0.59
C ASP A 39 14.00 8.17 2.05
N LYS A 40 12.82 8.24 2.67
CA LYS A 40 12.56 8.75 4.04
C LYS A 40 12.95 10.21 4.24
N LYS A 41 13.28 10.97 3.18
CA LYS A 41 13.55 12.40 3.30
C LYS A 41 12.26 13.19 3.33
N ALA A 42 12.24 14.22 4.17
CA ALA A 42 11.13 15.16 4.23
C ALA A 42 11.05 15.92 2.90
N VAL A 43 9.90 15.85 2.25
CA VAL A 43 9.57 16.67 1.08
C VAL A 43 9.21 18.08 1.55
N GLY A 44 8.51 18.19 2.68
CA GLY A 44 8.18 19.46 3.32
C GLY A 44 7.18 19.30 4.45
N GLU A 45 7.03 20.35 5.26
CA GLU A 45 5.96 20.48 6.24
C GLU A 45 4.67 20.95 5.56
N GLY A 46 3.53 20.45 6.04
CA GLY A 46 2.25 20.78 5.44
C GLY A 46 1.07 20.32 6.28
N LYS A 47 -0.07 20.17 5.62
CA LYS A 47 -1.30 19.70 6.22
C LYS A 47 -1.86 18.55 5.40
N VAL A 48 -2.17 17.44 6.06
CA VAL A 48 -2.87 16.31 5.47
C VAL A 48 -4.37 16.46 5.68
N PHE A 49 -5.14 16.04 4.69
CA PHE A 49 -6.59 16.02 4.65
C PHE A 49 -7.01 14.63 4.19
N ILE A 50 -7.81 13.95 5.00
CA ILE A 50 -8.35 12.63 4.69
C ILE A 50 -9.81 12.84 4.37
N THR A 51 -10.18 12.60 3.12
CA THR A 51 -11.57 12.67 2.65
C THR A 51 -12.12 11.27 2.45
N ASN A 52 -13.43 11.16 2.17
CA ASN A 52 -14.03 9.90 1.76
C ASN A 52 -13.59 9.43 0.37
N LYS A 53 -12.84 10.22 -0.42
CA LYS A 53 -12.39 9.85 -1.77
C LYS A 53 -10.87 9.76 -1.91
N ALA A 54 -10.13 10.56 -1.16
CA ALA A 54 -8.70 10.67 -1.30
C ALA A 54 -7.98 11.02 0.02
N VAL A 55 -6.68 10.76 0.04
CA VAL A 55 -5.72 11.32 0.98
C VAL A 55 -4.97 12.44 0.27
N ALA A 56 -5.11 13.67 0.75
CA ALA A 56 -4.48 14.84 0.16
C ALA A 56 -3.52 15.49 1.15
N TRP A 57 -2.33 15.84 0.69
CA TRP A 57 -1.35 16.59 1.45
C TRP A 57 -0.98 17.88 0.73
N PHE A 58 -0.93 18.96 1.48
CA PHE A 58 -0.65 20.29 0.95
C PHE A 58 0.50 20.93 1.72
N PRO A 59 1.60 21.33 1.05
CA PRO A 59 2.71 21.99 1.72
C PRO A 59 2.29 23.34 2.30
N ALA A 60 2.94 23.73 3.40
CA ALA A 60 2.74 25.03 4.05
C ALA A 60 3.14 26.18 3.13
N ASN A 61 4.20 25.99 2.33
CA ASN A 61 4.52 26.89 1.23
C ASN A 61 3.54 26.68 0.08
N THR A 62 2.70 27.69 -0.18
CA THR A 62 1.66 27.62 -1.21
C THR A 62 2.20 27.67 -2.64
N GLN A 63 3.50 27.95 -2.83
CA GLN A 63 4.14 27.88 -4.14
C GLN A 63 4.48 26.44 -4.54
N ASP A 64 4.55 25.53 -3.57
CA ASP A 64 4.84 24.12 -3.79
C ASP A 64 3.57 23.32 -4.08
N SER A 65 3.70 22.31 -4.93
CA SER A 65 2.61 21.40 -5.28
C SER A 65 2.28 20.46 -4.13
N GLY A 66 0.99 20.31 -3.85
CA GLY A 66 0.46 19.24 -3.02
C GLY A 66 0.36 17.92 -3.76
N PHE A 67 0.02 16.89 -3.01
CA PHE A 67 -0.21 15.54 -3.49
C PHE A 67 -1.62 15.09 -3.15
N VAL A 68 -2.29 14.39 -4.07
CA VAL A 68 -3.60 13.76 -3.86
C VAL A 68 -3.50 12.31 -4.31
N LEU A 69 -3.99 11.41 -3.47
CA LEU A 69 -3.95 9.96 -3.65
C LEU A 69 -5.34 9.38 -3.45
N ASP A 70 -5.88 8.70 -4.47
CA ASP A 70 -7.16 8.01 -4.39
C ASP A 70 -7.02 6.67 -3.63
N TYR A 71 -8.07 6.20 -2.97
CA TYR A 71 -7.98 4.95 -2.20
C TYR A 71 -7.68 3.71 -3.05
N HIS A 72 -8.10 3.70 -4.32
CA HIS A 72 -7.79 2.61 -5.26
C HIS A 72 -6.28 2.53 -5.62
N THR A 73 -5.51 3.61 -5.40
CA THR A 73 -4.07 3.63 -5.68
C THR A 73 -3.25 3.39 -4.40
N LEU A 74 -3.85 3.56 -3.22
CA LEU A 74 -3.24 3.24 -1.93
C LEU A 74 -3.37 1.74 -1.64
N SER A 75 -2.36 0.96 -2.02
CA SER A 75 -2.38 -0.50 -1.88
C SER A 75 -2.30 -0.97 -0.44
N MET A 76 -1.49 -0.31 0.39
CA MET A 76 -1.33 -0.67 1.80
C MET A 76 -1.00 0.56 2.64
N HIS A 77 -1.46 0.55 3.89
CA HIS A 77 -1.06 1.53 4.90
C HIS A 77 -0.88 0.85 6.27
N ALA A 78 0.10 1.30 7.05
CA ALA A 78 0.41 0.74 8.36
C ALA A 78 0.96 1.82 9.29
N VAL A 79 0.71 1.68 10.60
CA VAL A 79 1.37 2.48 11.61
C VAL A 79 2.77 1.93 11.86
N SER A 80 3.78 2.79 11.80
CA SER A 80 5.16 2.49 12.22
C SER A 80 5.54 3.36 13.40
N THR A 81 5.96 2.72 14.49
CA THR A 81 6.52 3.38 15.69
C THR A 81 7.95 2.95 15.95
N ASP A 82 8.56 2.25 14.99
CA ASP A 82 9.90 1.70 15.12
C ASP A 82 10.96 2.78 14.85
N LYS A 83 11.58 3.24 15.93
CA LYS A 83 12.60 4.28 15.93
C LYS A 83 13.91 3.87 15.25
N ASP A 84 14.16 2.58 15.11
CA ASP A 84 15.34 2.08 14.40
C ASP A 84 15.14 2.19 12.87
N HIS A 85 13.89 2.13 12.41
CA HIS A 85 13.54 2.27 10.99
C HIS A 85 13.19 3.71 10.59
N PHE A 86 12.52 4.47 11.45
CA PHE A 86 12.15 5.86 11.20
C PHE A 86 12.07 6.62 12.54
N PRO A 87 12.73 7.78 12.69
CA PRO A 87 12.94 8.42 13.99
C PRO A 87 11.66 8.87 14.72
N SER A 88 10.55 9.03 13.99
CA SER A 88 9.25 9.48 14.50
C SER A 88 8.15 8.45 14.19
N SER A 89 7.15 8.35 15.06
CA SER A 89 5.93 7.58 14.78
C SER A 89 5.21 8.14 13.54
N CYS A 90 4.88 7.28 12.59
CA CYS A 90 4.37 7.68 11.28
C CYS A 90 3.37 6.65 10.72
N VAL A 91 2.68 7.04 9.66
CA VAL A 91 1.87 6.15 8.83
C VAL A 91 2.63 5.89 7.54
N TYR A 92 3.08 4.65 7.35
CA TYR A 92 3.65 4.17 6.10
C TYR A 92 2.53 3.87 5.11
N CYS A 93 2.74 4.24 3.85
CA CYS A 93 1.80 4.03 2.76
C CYS A 93 2.54 3.55 1.51
N HIS A 94 1.99 2.51 0.86
CA HIS A 94 2.48 1.97 -0.40
C HIS A 94 1.50 2.31 -1.53
N ILE A 95 2.01 2.89 -2.61
CA ILE A 95 1.22 3.27 -3.78
C ILE A 95 1.31 2.16 -4.83
N GLY A 96 0.27 1.35 -5.00
CA GLY A 96 0.09 0.40 -6.12
C GLY A 96 1.29 -0.45 -6.57
N PHE A 97 1.14 -1.17 -7.69
CA PHE A 97 2.17 -2.12 -8.17
C PHE A 97 3.42 -1.44 -8.79
N ASP A 98 3.38 -0.14 -9.02
CA ASP A 98 4.44 0.63 -9.68
C ASP A 98 4.65 2.03 -9.09
N GLY A 99 3.99 2.35 -7.97
CA GLY A 99 4.17 3.62 -7.29
C GLY A 99 5.21 3.53 -6.16
N ASP A 100 5.67 4.71 -5.75
CA ASP A 100 6.61 4.85 -4.64
C ASP A 100 5.90 4.73 -3.28
N ASP A 101 6.69 4.39 -2.27
CA ASP A 101 6.28 4.51 -0.88
C ASP A 101 6.34 5.96 -0.40
N PHE A 102 5.53 6.25 0.62
CA PHE A 102 5.66 7.48 1.37
C PHE A 102 5.33 7.25 2.85
N TYR A 103 5.76 8.21 3.66
CA TYR A 103 5.47 8.24 5.09
C TYR A 103 4.80 9.56 5.43
N LEU A 104 3.65 9.47 6.08
CA LEU A 104 3.00 10.62 6.71
C LEU A 104 3.46 10.69 8.16
N VAL A 105 4.08 11.79 8.52
CA VAL A 105 4.51 12.06 9.90
C VAL A 105 3.66 13.20 10.46
N PRO A 106 2.56 12.91 11.17
CA PRO A 106 1.80 13.93 11.88
C PRO A 106 2.69 14.71 12.85
N ALA A 107 2.39 16.00 13.02
CA ALA A 107 3.12 16.85 13.97
C ALA A 107 2.94 16.36 15.42
N GLU A 108 1.76 15.81 15.73
CA GLU A 108 1.42 15.24 17.03
C GLU A 108 1.37 13.71 16.97
N GLU A 109 2.09 13.03 17.86
CA GLU A 109 2.16 11.56 17.88
C GLU A 109 0.77 10.91 18.15
N SER A 110 -0.10 11.61 18.88
CA SER A 110 -1.48 11.16 19.11
C SER A 110 -2.32 11.07 17.83
N ASP A 111 -1.97 11.83 16.80
CA ASP A 111 -2.72 11.86 15.53
C ASP A 111 -2.36 10.69 14.62
N VAL A 112 -1.22 10.00 14.84
CA VAL A 112 -0.77 8.87 14.00
C VAL A 112 -1.86 7.80 13.90
N LYS A 113 -2.42 7.38 15.04
CA LYS A 113 -3.48 6.38 15.05
C LYS A 113 -4.76 6.89 14.39
N THR A 114 -5.13 8.15 14.63
CA THR A 114 -6.33 8.76 14.04
C THR A 114 -6.22 8.86 12.53
N VAL A 115 -5.05 9.26 12.01
CA VAL A 115 -4.75 9.27 10.57
C VAL A 115 -4.94 7.86 10.00
N TYR A 116 -4.30 6.86 10.60
CA TYR A 116 -4.44 5.46 10.17
C TYR A 116 -5.90 4.98 10.19
N ASP A 117 -6.60 5.10 11.32
CA ASP A 117 -7.99 4.64 11.48
C ASP A 117 -8.93 5.32 10.47
N THR A 118 -8.71 6.62 10.20
CA THR A 118 -9.52 7.38 9.24
C THR A 118 -9.25 6.91 7.81
N ILE A 119 -7.99 6.67 7.44
CA ILE A 119 -7.63 6.07 6.14
C ILE A 119 -8.30 4.70 6.01
N CYS A 120 -8.20 3.82 7.01
CA CYS A 120 -8.87 2.50 6.97
C CYS A 120 -10.38 2.63 6.74
N THR A 121 -11.03 3.54 7.50
CA THR A 121 -12.48 3.76 7.41
C THR A 121 -12.88 4.23 6.02
N CYS A 122 -12.12 5.15 5.44
CA CYS A 122 -12.41 5.69 4.11
C CYS A 122 -12.02 4.72 2.98
N SER A 123 -10.94 3.95 3.11
CA SER A 123 -10.60 2.84 2.20
C SER A 123 -11.76 1.84 2.11
N ALA A 124 -12.37 1.48 3.23
CA ALA A 124 -13.51 0.56 3.26
C ALA A 124 -14.77 1.10 2.54
N LEU A 125 -14.86 2.41 2.29
CA LEU A 125 -15.94 3.04 1.53
C LEU A 125 -15.67 3.08 0.01
N ASN A 126 -14.49 2.68 -0.43
CA ASN A 126 -14.06 2.70 -1.83
C ASN A 126 -13.56 1.30 -2.27
N PRO A 127 -14.43 0.27 -2.29
CA PRO A 127 -14.08 -1.03 -2.85
C PRO A 127 -13.89 -0.92 -4.36
N ASP A 128 -12.98 -1.72 -4.91
CA ASP A 128 -12.75 -1.76 -6.35
C ASP A 128 -14.02 -2.23 -7.09
N PRO A 129 -14.50 -1.52 -8.13
CA PRO A 129 -15.71 -1.88 -8.85
C PRO A 129 -15.57 -3.20 -9.65
N GLU A 130 -14.34 -3.69 -9.88
CA GLU A 130 -14.08 -4.96 -10.57
C GLU A 130 -13.98 -6.18 -9.62
N GLU A 131 -14.05 -6.00 -8.29
CA GLU A 131 -14.13 -7.11 -7.33
C GLU A 131 -15.57 -7.63 -7.09
N GLU A 132 -16.55 -7.19 -7.89
CA GLU A 132 -17.94 -7.66 -7.79
C GLU A 132 -18.26 -8.93 -8.61
N GLU A 133 -17.32 -9.54 -9.34
CA GLU A 133 -17.61 -10.76 -10.09
C GLU A 133 -16.86 -12.02 -9.61
N GLU A 134 -17.66 -12.89 -8.98
CA GLU A 134 -17.52 -14.36 -8.91
C GLU A 134 -16.56 -14.98 -7.89
N ALA A 135 -16.90 -14.86 -6.61
CA ALA A 135 -16.82 -16.03 -5.74
C ALA A 135 -17.82 -17.10 -6.23
N ASN A 136 -17.39 -17.86 -7.24
CA ASN A 136 -18.10 -19.00 -7.78
C ASN A 136 -18.46 -19.99 -6.68
N ASN A 137 -19.73 -19.94 -6.27
CA ASN A 137 -20.41 -20.78 -5.28
C ASN A 137 -20.38 -22.29 -5.59
N GLU A 138 -19.70 -22.72 -6.65
CA GLU A 138 -19.55 -24.12 -7.06
C GLU A 138 -18.81 -24.95 -5.99
N LEU A 139 -17.78 -24.41 -5.34
CA LEU A 139 -17.04 -25.14 -4.28
C LEU A 139 -17.88 -25.28 -2.99
N PHE A 140 -18.63 -24.23 -2.61
CA PHE A 140 -19.51 -24.24 -1.45
C PHE A 140 -20.74 -25.16 -1.67
N THR A 141 -21.32 -25.11 -2.86
CA THR A 141 -22.46 -25.95 -3.25
C THR A 141 -22.05 -27.41 -3.37
N ALA A 142 -20.86 -27.72 -3.91
CA ALA A 142 -20.34 -29.08 -3.97
C ALA A 142 -20.10 -29.69 -2.58
N MET A 143 -19.59 -28.89 -1.63
CA MET A 143 -19.28 -29.37 -0.27
C MET A 143 -20.53 -29.66 0.56
N MET A 144 -21.59 -28.86 0.42
CA MET A 144 -22.87 -29.08 1.11
C MET A 144 -23.79 -30.09 0.39
N GLY A 145 -23.71 -30.16 -0.94
CA GLY A 145 -24.44 -31.13 -1.76
C GLY A 145 -23.99 -32.59 -1.55
N GLY A 146 -22.74 -32.80 -1.13
CA GLY A 146 -22.19 -34.13 -0.83
C GLY A 146 -22.65 -34.76 0.49
N MET A 147 -23.20 -33.99 1.44
CA MET A 147 -23.57 -34.50 2.77
C MET A 147 -25.01 -35.02 2.89
N LEU A 148 -25.85 -34.87 1.85
CA LEU A 148 -27.26 -35.32 1.88
C LEU A 148 -27.52 -36.65 1.15
N SER A 149 -26.53 -37.25 0.50
CA SER A 149 -26.66 -38.55 -0.17
C SER A 149 -26.10 -39.69 0.69
N GLY A 150 -26.84 -40.08 1.73
CA GLY A 150 -26.59 -41.33 2.46
C GLY A 150 -26.99 -42.55 1.62
N GLY A 151 -26.05 -43.46 1.36
CA GLY A 151 -26.36 -44.74 0.71
C GLY A 151 -25.15 -45.63 0.35
N SER A 152 -24.70 -46.43 1.32
CA SER A 152 -24.17 -47.81 1.23
C SER A 152 -23.30 -48.26 0.03
N GLY A 153 -22.09 -48.78 0.31
CA GLY A 153 -21.61 -49.99 -0.37
C GLY A 153 -20.10 -50.13 -0.65
N ALA A 154 -19.52 -51.16 -0.02
CA ALA A 154 -18.44 -52.04 -0.49
C ALA A 154 -16.98 -51.55 -0.53
N ALA A 155 -16.19 -52.16 0.36
CA ALA A 155 -14.74 -52.25 0.34
C ALA A 155 -14.22 -53.16 -0.79
N THR A 156 -13.09 -52.79 -1.38
CA THR A 156 -12.13 -53.76 -1.95
C THR A 156 -10.70 -53.25 -1.77
N GLU A 157 -9.92 -54.03 -1.01
CA GLU A 157 -8.46 -53.95 -0.89
C GLU A 157 -7.74 -54.32 -2.19
N GLY A 158 -6.57 -53.72 -2.43
CA GLY A 158 -5.63 -54.13 -3.49
C GLY A 158 -4.24 -53.52 -3.26
N LYS A 159 -3.27 -54.39 -3.02
CA LYS A 159 -1.92 -54.16 -2.47
C LYS A 159 -0.88 -53.52 -3.42
N GLN A 160 -0.08 -52.61 -2.82
CA GLN A 160 1.39 -52.69 -2.65
C GLN A 160 2.32 -52.70 -3.88
N GLY A 161 3.17 -51.66 -3.96
CA GLY A 161 4.39 -51.60 -4.77
C GLY A 161 5.36 -50.56 -4.18
N GLN A 162 6.58 -50.99 -3.86
CA GLN A 162 7.59 -50.29 -3.06
C GLN A 162 8.61 -49.48 -3.90
N ASN A 163 9.26 -48.54 -3.20
CA ASN A 163 10.64 -48.03 -3.35
C ASN A 163 10.93 -46.83 -4.27
N GLY A 164 11.53 -45.80 -3.66
CA GLY A 164 12.25 -44.72 -4.32
C GLY A 164 12.66 -43.63 -3.32
N ALA A 165 13.85 -43.76 -2.73
CA ALA A 165 14.48 -42.77 -1.85
C ALA A 165 15.10 -41.61 -2.64
N ASN A 166 15.47 -40.56 -1.89
CA ASN A 166 16.22 -39.34 -2.24
C ASN A 166 15.32 -38.15 -2.64
N GLY A 167 15.45 -36.94 -2.11
CA GLY A 167 16.37 -36.38 -1.13
C GLY A 167 15.89 -34.95 -0.87
N ILE A 168 15.96 -34.50 0.38
CA ILE A 168 15.62 -33.14 0.78
C ILE A 168 16.82 -32.26 0.39
N ALA A 169 16.61 -31.31 -0.51
CA ALA A 169 17.55 -30.24 -0.79
C ALA A 169 16.94 -28.91 -0.34
N ASP A 170 17.52 -28.39 0.73
CA ASP A 170 17.50 -27.01 1.18
C ASP A 170 18.31 -26.14 0.22
N PRO A 171 17.82 -24.95 -0.18
CA PRO A 171 18.68 -23.91 -0.69
C PRO A 171 18.41 -22.57 0.02
N THR A 172 18.79 -22.47 1.30
CA THR A 172 19.49 -21.27 1.75
C THR A 172 20.91 -21.29 1.19
N GLU A 173 21.40 -20.16 0.66
CA GLU A 173 22.74 -19.88 0.09
C GLU A 173 22.83 -19.83 -1.46
N GLU A 174 22.37 -18.74 -2.08
CA GLU A 174 22.98 -18.18 -3.30
C GLU A 174 22.82 -16.63 -3.31
N LEU A 175 23.43 -15.98 -2.31
CA LEU A 175 23.56 -14.52 -2.20
C LEU A 175 25.03 -14.08 -2.31
N SER A 176 25.77 -14.52 -3.33
CA SER A 176 27.19 -14.09 -3.45
C SER A 176 27.74 -13.78 -4.84
N GLU A 177 27.00 -13.83 -5.95
CA GLU A 177 27.60 -13.56 -7.29
C GLU A 177 26.80 -12.62 -8.21
N ALA A 178 26.34 -11.47 -7.69
CA ALA A 178 25.85 -10.38 -8.54
C ALA A 178 26.38 -8.97 -8.16
N VAL A 179 27.48 -8.90 -7.39
CA VAL A 179 28.08 -7.64 -6.89
C VAL A 179 29.43 -7.37 -7.57
N GLU A 180 29.50 -7.40 -8.91
CA GLU A 180 30.75 -6.99 -9.57
C GLU A 180 30.62 -6.43 -10.99
N ASN A 181 29.60 -5.63 -11.32
CA ASN A 181 29.60 -4.87 -12.58
C ASN A 181 28.84 -3.54 -12.46
N MET A 182 29.48 -2.53 -11.84
CA MET A 182 29.33 -1.11 -12.21
C MET A 182 30.30 -0.26 -11.39
N LYS A 183 31.54 -0.15 -11.88
CA LYS A 183 32.45 0.93 -11.51
C LYS A 183 33.17 1.41 -12.77
N VAL A 184 33.54 2.69 -12.73
CA VAL A 184 34.24 3.50 -13.76
C VAL A 184 33.20 4.19 -14.68
N GLU A 185 33.03 5.52 -14.67
CA GLU A 185 34.06 6.55 -14.81
C GLU A 185 33.97 7.73 -13.84
N GLU A 186 35.13 8.10 -13.28
CA GLU A 186 35.43 9.44 -12.78
C GLU A 186 35.67 10.39 -13.96
N GLY A 187 34.98 11.53 -13.97
CA GLY A 187 35.22 12.66 -14.86
C GLY A 187 35.36 13.94 -14.05
N LYS A 188 36.61 14.27 -13.74
CA LYS A 188 37.11 15.48 -13.05
C LYS A 188 37.10 16.67 -14.00
N ASP A 189 36.62 17.83 -13.55
CA ASP A 189 37.06 19.20 -13.96
C ASP A 189 36.36 20.21 -13.02
N LYS A 190 36.96 20.64 -11.90
CA LYS A 190 37.87 21.79 -11.69
C LYS A 190 37.42 23.11 -12.34
N GLU A 191 36.78 23.93 -11.52
CA GLU A 191 37.06 25.35 -11.23
C GLU A 191 38.04 26.08 -12.17
N SER A 192 37.51 27.10 -12.87
CA SER A 192 38.01 28.48 -12.77
C SER A 192 36.99 29.48 -13.29
#